data_AF-A0A8I6WV78-F1
#
_entry.id   AF-A0A8I6WV78-F1
#
_cell.length_a   1.000
_cell.length_b   1.000
_cell.length_c   1.000
_cell.angle_alpha   90.00
_cell.angle_beta   90.00
_cell.angle_gamma   90.00
#
_symmetry.space_group_name_H-M   'P 1'
#
loop_
_entity.id
_entity.type
_entity.pdbx_description
1 polymer ?
#
loop_
_entity_poly.entity_id
_entity_poly.type
_entity_poly.pdbx_seq_one_letter_code
_entity_poly.pdbx_strand_id
1 'polypeptide(L)'
;MEMAAATRDAKNGGVPEWRVTVPEGATVTVEHEACLAARVWAWVVTLVIVLGGKVSGFTKRIWKIAADDPRRAVHGLKVGLALALVSVFYYTRPLYDGVGGSAMWAIMTVVVVFEYTVGGCVYKGFNRAAATVSAGAIALGVHWIAANAGHELGPFIRSGSVFLLASMATFSRFIPTVKARFDYGVTIFILTYSLVAVSGYRVESLLALAQQRVCTIGIGIFMCLCVCVLICPVWAGQELHGLTARNMDKLAGAVEACVEDYFADQADGKQQPPSAAAEGYKCVLNSKASEDSQANLARWEPGHGRFGFRHPYEQYKKVGAAMRHCAYCVEALSGCVRSEIQAPEHVKRHLADGCTTVAARCARVLGEAASSVSAMTTSWSLDFAVADMNTAVQELQSDLRELPSKLAEESPALVIDAVQLFTVTSLLIEVSTRVEGVVDAVDTLASLAGFTSADDTKPEASETETKVINTGSDEEAR
;
A
#
# COMPACT_ATOMS: atom_id res chain seq x y z
N MET A 1 -8.11 -46.61 -66.13
CA MET A 1 -8.89 -47.57 -66.92
C MET A 1 -9.62 -48.44 -65.91
N GLU A 2 -10.94 -48.29 -65.90
CA GLU A 2 -12.03 -49.11 -65.37
C GLU A 2 -11.89 -50.04 -64.15
N MET A 3 -12.94 -49.95 -63.32
CA MET A 3 -13.35 -50.82 -62.22
C MET A 3 -13.99 -52.13 -62.71
N ALA A 4 -14.22 -53.02 -61.71
CA ALA A 4 -15.15 -54.16 -61.65
C ALA A 4 -14.49 -55.53 -61.91
N ALA A 5 -14.88 -56.65 -61.28
CA ALA A 5 -16.10 -57.02 -60.56
C ALA A 5 -15.81 -58.23 -59.62
N ALA A 6 -16.60 -58.46 -58.56
CA ALA A 6 -17.51 -59.62 -58.35
C ALA A 6 -16.83 -61.03 -58.29
N THR A 7 -17.11 -61.99 -57.40
CA THR A 7 -18.34 -62.42 -56.71
C THR A 7 -18.03 -63.66 -55.82
N ARG A 8 -18.81 -63.85 -54.73
CA ARG A 8 -19.54 -65.07 -54.25
C ARG A 8 -19.01 -66.48 -54.61
N ASP A 9 -19.14 -67.57 -53.84
CA ASP A 9 -19.97 -67.95 -52.69
C ASP A 9 -19.54 -69.36 -52.20
N ALA A 10 -19.92 -69.70 -50.95
CA ALA A 10 -20.37 -71.01 -50.46
C ALA A 10 -19.46 -72.26 -50.49
N LYS A 11 -19.31 -72.91 -49.30
CA LYS A 11 -19.85 -74.27 -49.08
C LYS A 11 -19.83 -74.73 -47.60
N ASN A 12 -20.99 -75.28 -47.22
CA ASN A 12 -21.31 -76.04 -46.02
C ASN A 12 -20.38 -77.24 -45.76
N GLY A 13 -20.31 -77.68 -44.50
CA GLY A 13 -19.98 -79.06 -44.13
C GLY A 13 -19.61 -79.19 -42.66
N GLY A 14 -20.58 -79.56 -41.81
CA GLY A 14 -20.38 -79.69 -40.37
C GLY A 14 -19.92 -81.07 -39.89
N VAL A 15 -19.40 -81.04 -38.64
CA VAL A 15 -19.42 -82.06 -37.56
C VAL A 15 -18.38 -83.21 -37.67
N PRO A 16 -17.71 -83.72 -36.60
CA PRO A 16 -17.96 -83.58 -35.15
C PRO A 16 -16.76 -83.20 -34.22
N GLU A 17 -17.17 -82.50 -33.16
CA GLU A 17 -16.77 -82.49 -31.75
C GLU A 17 -15.73 -83.52 -31.24
N TRP A 18 -14.62 -83.02 -30.66
CA TRP A 18 -13.79 -83.76 -29.70
C TRP A 18 -13.66 -82.96 -28.40
N ARG A 19 -14.10 -83.60 -27.32
CA ARG A 19 -14.20 -83.16 -25.92
C ARG A 19 -12.95 -82.43 -25.42
N VAL A 20 -13.15 -81.21 -24.91
CA VAL A 20 -12.17 -80.48 -24.11
C VAL A 20 -12.36 -80.85 -22.64
N THR A 21 -11.32 -81.42 -22.03
CA THR A 21 -11.20 -81.58 -20.59
C THR A 21 -10.95 -80.21 -19.95
N VAL A 22 -11.91 -79.73 -19.16
CA VAL A 22 -11.77 -78.54 -18.32
C VAL A 22 -10.97 -78.90 -17.08
N PRO A 23 -9.87 -78.18 -16.73
CA PRO A 23 -9.25 -78.30 -15.43
C PRO A 23 -10.12 -77.54 -14.41
N GLU A 24 -10.66 -78.27 -13.44
CA GLU A 24 -11.20 -77.68 -12.21
C GLU A 24 -10.06 -77.00 -11.44
N GLY A 25 -10.21 -75.70 -11.19
CA GLY A 25 -9.31 -74.95 -10.30
C GLY A 25 -8.71 -73.68 -10.91
N ALA A 26 -9.55 -72.73 -11.31
CA ALA A 26 -9.13 -71.33 -11.39
C ALA A 26 -10.26 -70.46 -10.85
N THR A 27 -10.08 -69.95 -9.63
CA THR A 27 -10.88 -68.86 -9.09
C THR A 27 -10.76 -67.68 -10.04
N VAL A 28 -11.85 -67.33 -10.73
CA VAL A 28 -11.97 -66.03 -11.40
C VAL A 28 -12.09 -64.99 -10.29
N THR A 29 -10.94 -64.56 -9.77
CA THR A 29 -10.87 -63.38 -8.92
C THR A 29 -11.18 -62.18 -9.79
N VAL A 30 -12.07 -61.34 -9.26
CA VAL A 30 -12.53 -60.07 -9.79
C VAL A 30 -11.34 -59.11 -9.98
N GLU A 31 -10.54 -59.28 -11.03
CA GLU A 31 -9.42 -58.39 -11.35
C GLU A 31 -9.89 -57.04 -11.90
N HIS A 32 -11.15 -56.96 -12.39
CA HIS A 32 -11.65 -55.75 -13.00
C HIS A 32 -12.00 -54.64 -11.99
N GLU A 33 -12.53 -54.99 -10.81
CA GLU A 33 -12.84 -54.03 -9.74
C GLU A 33 -11.60 -53.55 -8.99
N ALA A 34 -10.62 -54.44 -8.76
CA ALA A 34 -9.35 -54.07 -8.13
C ALA A 34 -8.55 -53.05 -8.96
N CYS A 35 -8.61 -53.15 -10.30
CA CYS A 35 -7.93 -52.22 -11.21
C CYS A 35 -8.61 -50.84 -11.27
N LEU A 36 -9.95 -50.79 -11.21
CA LEU A 36 -10.70 -49.52 -11.13
C LEU A 36 -10.50 -48.84 -9.77
N ALA A 37 -10.59 -49.60 -8.67
CA ALA A 37 -10.32 -49.08 -7.33
C ALA A 37 -8.89 -48.57 -7.19
N ALA A 38 -7.89 -49.29 -7.73
CA ALA A 38 -6.50 -48.85 -7.74
C ALA A 38 -6.28 -47.58 -8.57
N ARG A 39 -6.96 -47.44 -9.72
CA ARG A 39 -6.90 -46.22 -10.54
C ARG A 39 -7.55 -45.02 -9.85
N VAL A 40 -8.70 -45.22 -9.21
CA VAL A 40 -9.36 -44.19 -8.40
C VAL A 40 -8.49 -43.79 -7.22
N TRP A 41 -7.86 -44.75 -6.54
CA TRP A 41 -6.96 -44.50 -5.42
C TRP A 41 -5.71 -43.73 -5.85
N ALA A 42 -5.09 -44.11 -6.97
CA ALA A 42 -3.96 -43.39 -7.56
C ALA A 42 -4.35 -41.96 -7.97
N TRP A 43 -5.56 -41.76 -8.50
CA TRP A 43 -6.08 -40.44 -8.84
C TRP A 43 -6.30 -39.57 -7.59
N VAL A 44 -6.88 -40.12 -6.52
CA VAL A 44 -7.07 -39.43 -5.24
C VAL A 44 -5.72 -39.07 -4.61
N VAL A 45 -4.76 -39.99 -4.58
CA VAL A 45 -3.40 -39.73 -4.07
C VAL A 45 -2.72 -38.62 -4.87
N THR A 46 -2.85 -38.64 -6.20
CA THR A 46 -2.31 -37.58 -7.08
C THR A 46 -2.99 -36.24 -6.79
N LEU A 47 -4.31 -36.22 -6.60
CA LEU A 47 -5.05 -35.02 -6.23
C LEU A 47 -4.57 -34.45 -4.89
N VAL A 48 -4.36 -35.32 -3.88
CA VAL A 48 -3.85 -34.93 -2.55
C VAL A 48 -2.42 -34.40 -2.65
N ILE A 49 -1.54 -35.00 -3.45
CA ILE A 49 -0.17 -34.51 -3.68
C ILE A 49 -0.18 -33.15 -4.40
N VAL A 50 -1.01 -32.98 -5.42
CA VAL A 50 -1.14 -31.71 -6.16
C VAL A 50 -1.74 -30.62 -5.28
N LEU A 51 -2.75 -30.95 -4.46
CA LEU A 51 -3.31 -30.04 -3.47
C LEU A 51 -2.27 -29.70 -2.39
N GLY A 52 -1.53 -30.68 -1.89
CA GLY A 52 -0.47 -30.50 -0.90
C GLY A 52 0.68 -29.63 -1.44
N GLY A 53 1.08 -29.80 -2.69
CA GLY A 53 2.06 -28.96 -3.37
C GLY A 53 1.58 -27.52 -3.55
N LYS A 54 0.31 -27.32 -3.94
CA LYS A 54 -0.32 -25.98 -4.03
C LYS A 54 -0.43 -25.31 -2.66
N VAL A 55 -0.84 -26.05 -1.64
CA VAL A 55 -0.91 -25.55 -0.25
C VAL A 55 0.49 -25.19 0.25
N SER A 56 1.50 -26.03 0.03
CA SER A 56 2.89 -25.74 0.41
C SER A 56 3.44 -24.49 -0.29
N GLY A 57 3.20 -24.35 -1.60
CA GLY A 57 3.56 -23.14 -2.35
C GLY A 57 2.86 -21.89 -1.83
N PHE A 58 1.59 -22.00 -1.47
CA PHE A 58 0.82 -20.92 -0.85
C PHE A 58 1.32 -20.56 0.55
N THR A 59 1.61 -21.56 1.39
CA THR A 59 2.19 -21.38 2.73
C THR A 59 3.56 -20.72 2.66
N LYS A 60 4.42 -21.09 1.71
CA LYS A 60 5.71 -20.41 1.49
C LYS A 60 5.54 -18.94 1.10
N ARG A 61 4.52 -18.62 0.29
CA ARG A 61 4.19 -17.21 -0.03
C ARG A 61 3.67 -16.46 1.19
N ILE A 62 2.78 -17.04 1.97
CA ILE A 62 2.30 -16.43 3.23
C ILE A 62 3.47 -16.20 4.18
N TRP A 63 4.34 -17.20 4.35
CA TRP A 63 5.53 -17.09 5.18
C TRP A 63 6.43 -15.96 4.69
N LYS A 64 6.66 -15.86 3.39
CA LYS A 64 7.44 -14.75 2.82
C LYS A 64 6.78 -13.40 3.10
N ILE A 65 5.47 -13.26 2.90
CA ILE A 65 4.73 -12.02 3.20
C ILE A 65 4.82 -11.65 4.68
N ALA A 66 4.73 -12.64 5.58
CA ALA A 66 4.82 -12.44 7.02
C ALA A 66 6.26 -12.15 7.48
N ALA A 67 7.27 -12.73 6.83
CA ALA A 67 8.67 -12.48 7.12
C ALA A 67 9.14 -11.11 6.58
N ASP A 68 8.67 -10.72 5.40
CA ASP A 68 8.99 -9.44 4.77
C ASP A 68 8.37 -8.26 5.54
N ASP A 69 7.17 -8.44 6.13
CA ASP A 69 6.50 -7.42 6.94
C ASP A 69 5.74 -8.07 8.13
N PRO A 70 6.40 -8.24 9.29
CA PRO A 70 5.78 -8.90 10.45
C PRO A 70 4.56 -8.14 10.96
N ARG A 71 4.44 -6.84 10.67
CA ARG A 71 3.28 -6.03 11.09
C ARG A 71 2.00 -6.49 10.41
N ARG A 72 2.07 -7.02 9.18
CA ARG A 72 0.91 -7.59 8.47
C ARG A 72 0.40 -8.87 9.13
N ALA A 73 1.31 -9.73 9.58
CA ALA A 73 0.95 -10.92 10.33
C ALA A 73 0.30 -10.57 11.67
N VAL A 74 0.89 -9.61 12.39
CA VAL A 74 0.30 -9.08 13.63
C VAL A 74 -1.07 -8.46 13.36
N HIS A 75 -1.26 -7.71 12.27
CA HIS A 75 -2.57 -7.17 11.90
C HIS A 75 -3.62 -8.28 11.70
N GLY A 76 -3.29 -9.36 10.97
CA GLY A 76 -4.19 -10.50 10.82
C GLY A 76 -4.58 -11.13 12.18
N LEU A 77 -3.61 -11.29 13.08
CA LEU A 77 -3.86 -11.76 14.44
C LEU A 77 -4.77 -10.81 15.23
N LYS A 78 -4.58 -9.49 15.10
CA LYS A 78 -5.42 -8.49 15.74
C LYS A 78 -6.87 -8.56 15.27
N VAL A 79 -7.09 -8.69 13.96
CA VAL A 79 -8.45 -8.85 13.41
C VAL A 79 -9.12 -10.10 14.01
N GLY A 80 -8.40 -11.22 14.04
CA GLY A 80 -8.88 -12.47 14.64
C GLY A 80 -9.20 -12.31 16.13
N LEU A 81 -8.33 -11.62 16.89
CA LEU A 81 -8.54 -11.33 18.30
C LEU A 81 -9.75 -10.41 18.52
N ALA A 82 -9.93 -9.36 17.72
CA ALA A 82 -11.10 -8.49 17.82
C ALA A 82 -12.40 -9.27 17.57
N LEU A 83 -12.43 -10.15 16.56
CA LEU A 83 -13.57 -11.03 16.29
C LEU A 83 -13.81 -12.02 17.42
N ALA A 84 -12.77 -12.61 17.98
CA ALA A 84 -12.88 -13.51 19.12
C ALA A 84 -13.44 -12.80 20.35
N LEU A 85 -12.93 -11.60 20.68
CA LEU A 85 -13.40 -10.82 21.81
C LEU A 85 -14.86 -10.38 21.65
N VAL A 86 -15.26 -9.92 20.45
CA VAL A 86 -16.67 -9.62 20.17
C VAL A 86 -17.52 -10.90 20.30
N SER A 87 -17.06 -12.03 19.79
CA SER A 87 -17.80 -13.30 19.90
C SER A 87 -17.97 -13.74 21.35
N VAL A 88 -16.90 -13.69 22.16
CA VAL A 88 -16.94 -14.00 23.60
C VAL A 88 -17.90 -13.07 24.32
N PHE A 89 -17.88 -11.77 24.01
CA PHE A 89 -18.82 -10.79 24.57
C PHE A 89 -20.28 -11.24 24.38
N TYR A 90 -20.64 -11.77 23.20
CA TYR A 90 -21.99 -12.27 22.92
C TYR A 90 -22.33 -13.63 23.52
N TYR A 91 -21.34 -14.50 23.78
CA TYR A 91 -21.59 -15.80 24.39
C TYR A 91 -21.84 -15.73 25.91
N THR A 92 -21.55 -14.59 26.56
CA THR A 92 -21.85 -14.42 27.98
C THR A 92 -23.35 -14.15 28.22
N ARG A 93 -24.02 -15.10 28.91
CA ARG A 93 -25.49 -15.16 29.11
C ARG A 93 -26.18 -13.84 29.54
N PRO A 94 -25.66 -13.02 30.47
CA PRO A 94 -26.34 -11.79 30.89
C PRO A 94 -26.49 -10.73 29.79
N LEU A 95 -25.68 -10.81 28.73
CA LEU A 95 -25.62 -9.82 27.65
C LEU A 95 -26.26 -10.32 26.34
N TYR A 96 -26.42 -11.64 26.20
CA TYR A 96 -27.19 -12.26 25.11
C TYR A 96 -28.69 -11.90 25.21
N ASP A 97 -29.24 -11.88 26.43
CA ASP A 97 -30.67 -11.58 26.65
C ASP A 97 -31.05 -10.12 26.33
N GLY A 98 -30.09 -9.19 26.39
CA GLY A 98 -30.32 -7.78 26.05
C GLY A 98 -30.06 -7.41 24.58
N VAL A 99 -29.23 -8.18 23.87
CA VAL A 99 -28.63 -7.73 22.60
C VAL A 99 -28.47 -8.84 21.52
N GLY A 100 -28.68 -10.11 21.87
CA GLY A 100 -28.30 -11.29 21.08
C GLY A 100 -28.84 -11.36 19.65
N GLY A 101 -30.06 -10.86 19.40
CA GLY A 101 -30.66 -10.82 18.05
C GLY A 101 -29.93 -9.91 17.03
N SER A 102 -28.95 -9.14 17.48
CA SER A 102 -28.22 -8.16 16.66
C SER A 102 -26.70 -8.40 16.59
N ALA A 103 -26.20 -9.54 17.09
CA ALA A 103 -24.77 -9.88 17.12
C ALA A 103 -24.09 -9.82 15.74
N MET A 104 -24.83 -10.13 14.67
CA MET A 104 -24.37 -9.99 13.29
C MET A 104 -23.83 -8.59 12.99
N TRP A 105 -24.46 -7.54 13.53
CA TRP A 105 -24.05 -6.15 13.29
C TRP A 105 -22.72 -5.81 13.93
N ALA A 106 -22.41 -6.36 15.10
CA ALA A 106 -21.11 -6.16 15.74
C ALA A 106 -19.99 -6.89 14.99
N ILE A 107 -20.21 -8.16 14.60
CA ILE A 107 -19.24 -8.92 13.80
C ILE A 107 -18.98 -8.23 12.46
N MET A 108 -20.05 -7.85 11.74
CA MET A 108 -19.93 -7.07 10.50
C MET A 108 -19.22 -5.73 10.72
N THR A 109 -19.44 -5.09 11.86
CA THR A 109 -18.73 -3.85 12.21
C THR A 109 -17.23 -4.11 12.31
N VAL A 110 -16.82 -5.16 13.03
CA VAL A 110 -15.40 -5.50 13.16
C VAL A 110 -14.78 -5.75 11.80
N VAL A 111 -15.38 -6.62 10.99
CA VAL A 111 -14.84 -6.96 9.67
C VAL A 111 -14.69 -5.73 8.76
N VAL A 112 -15.60 -4.78 8.84
CA VAL A 112 -15.65 -3.64 7.92
C VAL A 112 -14.85 -2.42 8.43
N VAL A 113 -14.78 -2.23 9.74
CA VAL A 113 -14.12 -1.07 10.40
C VAL A 113 -12.65 -1.34 10.67
N PHE A 114 -12.28 -2.59 10.98
CA PHE A 114 -10.91 -2.92 11.30
C PHE A 114 -10.02 -2.69 10.08
N GLU A 115 -8.97 -1.90 10.28
CA GLU A 115 -8.07 -1.40 9.26
C GLU A 115 -6.62 -1.60 9.69
N TYR A 116 -5.71 -1.51 8.72
CA TYR A 116 -4.28 -1.75 9.00
C TYR A 116 -3.72 -0.74 10.01
N THR A 117 -4.10 0.53 9.88
CA THR A 117 -3.64 1.62 10.74
C THR A 117 -4.69 2.01 11.79
N VAL A 118 -4.23 2.57 12.91
CA VAL A 118 -5.11 3.12 13.96
C VAL A 118 -5.98 4.23 13.39
N GLY A 119 -5.40 5.17 12.62
CA GLY A 119 -6.15 6.23 11.96
C GLY A 119 -7.24 5.71 11.03
N GLY A 120 -6.98 4.61 10.29
CA GLY A 120 -7.97 3.90 9.48
C GLY A 120 -9.16 3.39 10.30
N CYS A 121 -8.89 2.78 11.45
CA CYS A 121 -9.92 2.24 12.33
C CYS A 121 -10.77 3.36 12.95
N VAL A 122 -10.14 4.44 13.40
CA VAL A 122 -10.84 5.61 13.95
C VAL A 122 -11.70 6.27 12.87
N TYR A 123 -11.13 6.52 11.68
CA TYR A 123 -11.83 7.10 10.54
C TYR A 123 -13.06 6.27 10.13
N LYS A 124 -12.91 4.96 9.95
CA LYS A 124 -14.03 4.09 9.58
C LYS A 124 -15.02 3.93 10.72
N GLY A 125 -14.57 3.81 11.97
CA GLY A 125 -15.43 3.70 13.14
C GLY A 125 -16.32 4.93 13.30
N PHE A 126 -15.73 6.12 13.23
CA PHE A 126 -16.45 7.38 13.29
C PHE A 126 -17.44 7.54 12.13
N ASN A 127 -17.01 7.30 10.89
CA ASN A 127 -17.90 7.38 9.73
C ASN A 127 -19.04 6.37 9.80
N ARG A 128 -18.79 5.17 10.31
CA ARG A 128 -19.84 4.16 10.51
C ARG A 128 -20.87 4.64 11.53
N ALA A 129 -20.41 5.14 12.68
CA ALA A 129 -21.31 5.67 13.71
C ALA A 129 -22.15 6.84 13.16
N ALA A 130 -21.51 7.82 12.52
CA ALA A 130 -22.18 8.99 11.95
C ALA A 130 -23.19 8.59 10.85
N ALA A 131 -22.80 7.68 9.94
CA ALA A 131 -23.67 7.18 8.89
C ALA A 131 -24.87 6.40 9.44
N THR A 132 -24.67 5.56 10.46
CA THR A 132 -25.76 4.79 11.08
C THR A 132 -26.74 5.70 11.82
N VAL A 133 -26.25 6.67 12.60
CA VAL A 133 -27.12 7.61 13.33
C VAL A 133 -27.90 8.49 12.36
N SER A 134 -27.25 9.05 11.33
CA SER A 134 -27.92 9.86 10.31
C SER A 134 -28.93 9.06 9.50
N ALA A 135 -28.59 7.85 9.07
CA ALA A 135 -29.53 6.96 8.37
C ALA A 135 -30.74 6.61 9.25
N GLY A 136 -30.50 6.31 10.54
CA GLY A 136 -31.56 6.03 11.50
C GLY A 136 -32.49 7.23 11.71
N ALA A 137 -31.94 8.43 11.91
CA ALA A 137 -32.70 9.66 12.10
C ALA A 137 -33.57 9.99 10.87
N ILE A 138 -32.99 9.91 9.67
CA ILE A 138 -33.73 10.15 8.42
C ILE A 138 -34.81 9.08 8.22
N ALA A 139 -34.53 7.81 8.51
CA ALA A 139 -35.51 6.74 8.41
C ALA A 139 -36.68 6.94 9.37
N LEU A 140 -36.44 7.41 10.60
CA LEU A 140 -37.50 7.77 11.54
C LEU A 140 -38.35 8.94 11.03
N GLY A 141 -37.71 9.97 10.46
CA GLY A 141 -38.41 11.09 9.82
C GLY A 141 -39.31 10.65 8.67
N VAL A 142 -38.79 9.83 7.76
CA VAL A 142 -39.56 9.27 6.64
C VAL A 142 -40.69 8.38 7.13
N HIS A 143 -40.46 7.57 8.16
CA HIS A 143 -41.50 6.74 8.78
C HIS A 143 -42.63 7.60 9.36
N TRP A 144 -42.30 8.69 10.05
CA TRP A 144 -43.27 9.63 10.60
C TRP A 144 -44.10 10.30 9.48
N ILE A 145 -43.46 10.74 8.40
CA ILE A 145 -44.16 11.31 7.23
C ILE A 145 -45.10 10.27 6.60
N ALA A 146 -44.62 9.03 6.40
CA ALA A 146 -45.40 7.96 5.81
C ALA A 146 -46.60 7.54 6.69
N ALA A 147 -46.44 7.57 8.03
CA ALA A 147 -47.52 7.28 8.97
C ALA A 147 -48.65 8.33 8.89
N ASN A 148 -48.30 9.61 8.71
CA ASN A 148 -49.27 10.71 8.60
C ASN A 148 -49.96 10.78 7.22
N ALA A 149 -49.39 10.16 6.18
CA ALA A 149 -49.91 10.21 4.81
C ALA A 149 -51.00 9.16 4.51
N GLY A 150 -51.36 8.30 5.47
CA GLY A 150 -52.37 7.26 5.31
C GLY A 150 -51.84 5.94 4.71
N HIS A 151 -52.67 4.89 4.80
CA HIS A 151 -52.27 3.51 4.50
C HIS A 151 -51.90 3.26 3.03
N GLU A 152 -52.59 3.92 2.09
CA GLU A 152 -52.37 3.78 0.65
C GLU A 152 -51.06 4.46 0.20
N LEU A 153 -50.73 5.65 0.72
CA LEU A 153 -49.56 6.42 0.30
C LEU A 153 -48.29 6.07 1.09
N GLY A 154 -48.42 5.54 2.31
CA GLY A 154 -47.31 5.18 3.19
C GLY A 154 -46.23 4.29 2.53
N PRO A 155 -46.60 3.17 1.85
CA PRO A 155 -45.65 2.33 1.13
C PRO A 155 -44.92 3.04 -0.02
N PHE A 156 -45.62 3.89 -0.79
CA PHE A 156 -45.01 4.65 -1.88
C PHE A 156 -44.01 5.68 -1.37
N ILE A 157 -44.31 6.37 -0.26
CA ILE A 157 -43.38 7.33 0.37
C ILE A 157 -42.12 6.62 0.85
N ARG A 158 -42.26 5.48 1.55
CA ARG A 158 -41.09 4.71 2.02
C ARG A 158 -40.25 4.20 0.83
N SER A 159 -40.88 3.59 -0.18
CA SER A 159 -40.16 3.08 -1.36
C SER A 159 -39.48 4.20 -2.17
N GLY A 160 -40.21 5.30 -2.43
CA GLY A 160 -39.69 6.46 -3.14
C GLY A 160 -38.53 7.13 -2.42
N SER A 161 -38.56 7.18 -1.08
CA SER A 161 -37.46 7.71 -0.28
C SER A 161 -36.17 6.90 -0.41
N VAL A 162 -36.26 5.56 -0.52
CA VAL A 162 -35.09 4.69 -0.73
C VAL A 162 -34.48 4.98 -2.08
N PHE A 163 -35.30 5.05 -3.13
CA PHE A 163 -34.82 5.41 -4.46
C PHE A 163 -34.14 6.78 -4.47
N LEU A 164 -34.78 7.81 -3.91
CA LEU A 164 -34.29 9.18 -3.91
C LEU A 164 -32.99 9.31 -3.09
N LEU A 165 -32.98 8.86 -1.83
CA LEU A 165 -31.81 8.99 -0.97
C LEU A 165 -30.64 8.12 -1.41
N ALA A 166 -30.89 6.90 -1.89
CA ALA A 166 -29.83 6.06 -2.45
C ALA A 166 -29.23 6.69 -3.72
N SER A 167 -30.07 7.26 -4.61
CA SER A 167 -29.61 7.94 -5.81
C SER A 167 -28.79 9.20 -5.48
N MET A 168 -29.28 10.04 -4.58
CA MET A 168 -28.58 11.25 -4.13
C MET A 168 -27.25 10.92 -3.44
N ALA A 169 -27.25 9.96 -2.51
CA ALA A 169 -26.06 9.52 -1.83
C ALA A 169 -25.05 8.91 -2.81
N THR A 170 -25.49 8.08 -3.75
CA THR A 170 -24.62 7.50 -4.78
C THR A 170 -24.04 8.58 -5.68
N PHE A 171 -24.85 9.56 -6.09
CA PHE A 171 -24.40 10.68 -6.92
C PHE A 171 -23.35 11.54 -6.20
N SER A 172 -23.50 11.74 -4.89
CA SER A 172 -22.51 12.49 -4.09
C SER A 172 -21.10 11.89 -4.16
N ARG A 173 -20.97 10.57 -4.41
CA ARG A 173 -19.67 9.87 -4.54
C ARG A 173 -18.89 10.27 -5.79
N PHE A 174 -19.53 10.90 -6.79
CA PHE A 174 -18.84 11.45 -7.95
C PHE A 174 -18.17 12.80 -7.66
N ILE A 175 -18.52 13.45 -6.56
CA ILE A 175 -17.87 14.69 -6.12
C ILE A 175 -16.51 14.31 -5.50
N PRO A 176 -15.36 14.77 -6.05
CA PRO A 176 -14.03 14.33 -5.61
C PRO A 176 -13.77 14.55 -4.11
N THR A 177 -14.26 15.65 -3.54
CA THR A 177 -14.11 15.98 -2.11
C THR A 177 -14.86 15.00 -1.22
N VAL A 178 -16.09 14.63 -1.58
CA VAL A 178 -16.90 13.63 -0.88
C VAL A 178 -16.27 12.24 -1.03
N LYS A 179 -15.81 11.90 -2.24
CA LYS A 179 -15.14 10.62 -2.50
C LYS A 179 -13.88 10.45 -1.67
N ALA A 180 -13.03 11.47 -1.60
CA ALA A 180 -11.78 11.38 -0.85
C ALA A 180 -11.99 11.28 0.66
N ARG A 181 -13.07 11.87 1.20
CA ARG A 181 -13.28 12.05 2.65
C ARG A 181 -14.37 11.18 3.27
N PHE A 182 -15.37 10.76 2.51
CA PHE A 182 -16.61 10.19 3.03
C PHE A 182 -17.14 8.99 2.24
N ASP A 183 -16.41 8.49 1.22
CA ASP A 183 -16.88 7.37 0.37
C ASP A 183 -17.36 6.16 1.20
N TYR A 184 -16.60 5.79 2.24
CA TYR A 184 -17.00 4.76 3.17
C TYR A 184 -18.31 5.09 3.92
N GLY A 185 -18.40 6.29 4.50
CA GLY A 185 -19.57 6.74 5.25
C GLY A 185 -20.83 6.78 4.38
N VAL A 186 -20.72 7.23 3.13
CA VAL A 186 -21.82 7.24 2.16
C VAL A 186 -22.29 5.83 1.83
N THR A 187 -21.38 4.86 1.63
CA THR A 187 -21.77 3.45 1.42
C THR A 187 -22.53 2.90 2.61
N ILE A 188 -22.03 3.14 3.84
CA ILE A 188 -22.69 2.68 5.07
C ILE A 188 -24.04 3.36 5.26
N PHE A 189 -24.16 4.63 4.91
CA PHE A 189 -25.41 5.37 4.96
C PHE A 189 -26.45 4.73 4.04
N ILE A 190 -26.11 4.49 2.77
CA ILE A 190 -27.01 3.85 1.79
C ILE A 190 -27.45 2.47 2.29
N LEU A 191 -26.49 1.65 2.73
CA LEU A 191 -26.76 0.30 3.23
C LEU A 191 -27.68 0.34 4.45
N THR A 192 -27.35 1.18 5.44
CA THR A 192 -28.11 1.25 6.70
C THR A 192 -29.50 1.80 6.45
N TYR A 193 -29.62 2.90 5.69
CA TYR A 193 -30.90 3.50 5.37
C TYR A 193 -31.81 2.52 4.64
N SER A 194 -31.30 1.85 3.60
CA SER A 194 -32.06 0.85 2.84
C SER A 194 -32.52 -0.30 3.72
N LEU A 195 -31.63 -0.82 4.57
CA LEU A 195 -31.99 -1.91 5.50
C LEU A 195 -33.02 -1.47 6.54
N VAL A 196 -32.93 -0.26 7.08
CA VAL A 196 -33.91 0.26 8.06
C VAL A 196 -35.25 0.55 7.38
N ALA A 197 -35.25 1.18 6.21
CA ALA A 197 -36.47 1.48 5.45
C ALA A 197 -37.23 0.21 5.06
N VAL A 198 -36.54 -0.86 4.65
CA VAL A 198 -37.15 -2.17 4.32
C VAL A 198 -37.56 -2.94 5.58
N SER A 199 -36.73 -2.94 6.63
CA SER A 199 -37.05 -3.66 7.89
C SER A 199 -38.17 -2.99 8.68
N GLY A 200 -38.28 -1.66 8.61
CA GLY A 200 -39.27 -0.87 9.34
C GLY A 200 -40.71 -1.09 8.89
N TYR A 201 -40.91 -1.73 7.74
CA TYR A 201 -42.23 -2.18 7.32
C TYR A 201 -42.77 -3.35 8.18
N ARG A 202 -41.89 -4.10 8.88
CA ARG A 202 -42.24 -5.37 9.56
C ARG A 202 -42.24 -5.32 11.08
N VAL A 203 -41.87 -4.21 11.71
CA VAL A 203 -41.64 -4.15 13.17
C VAL A 203 -42.33 -2.93 13.79
N GLU A 204 -43.22 -3.18 14.75
CA GLU A 204 -44.02 -2.15 15.45
C GLU A 204 -43.17 -1.19 16.33
N SER A 205 -41.96 -1.59 16.73
CA SER A 205 -41.06 -0.81 17.60
C SER A 205 -39.69 -0.50 16.96
N LEU A 206 -39.71 0.27 15.86
CA LEU A 206 -38.53 0.75 15.14
C LEU A 206 -37.43 1.37 16.03
N LEU A 207 -37.82 2.09 17.08
CA LEU A 207 -36.89 2.78 17.98
C LEU A 207 -36.05 1.81 18.82
N ALA A 208 -36.68 0.75 19.37
CA ALA A 208 -35.97 -0.25 20.18
C ALA A 208 -34.99 -1.05 19.33
N LEU A 209 -35.40 -1.44 18.12
CA LEU A 209 -34.55 -2.11 17.15
C LEU A 209 -33.38 -1.23 16.70
N ALA A 210 -33.61 0.07 16.48
CA ALA A 210 -32.57 1.02 16.13
C ALA A 210 -31.56 1.22 17.28
N GLN A 211 -32.04 1.38 18.51
CA GLN A 211 -31.21 1.51 19.70
C GLN A 211 -30.29 0.29 19.87
N GLN A 212 -30.84 -0.92 19.75
CA GLN A 212 -30.06 -2.15 19.84
C GLN A 212 -28.97 -2.24 18.77
N ARG A 213 -29.27 -1.84 17.52
CA ARG A 213 -28.28 -1.80 16.42
C ARG A 213 -27.19 -0.76 16.65
N VAL A 214 -27.52 0.43 17.14
CA VAL A 214 -26.53 1.47 17.44
C VAL A 214 -25.61 1.02 18.58
N CYS A 215 -26.16 0.44 19.65
CA CYS A 215 -25.37 -0.08 20.77
C CYS A 215 -24.41 -1.19 20.33
N THR A 216 -24.86 -2.15 19.51
CA THR A 216 -23.98 -3.23 19.00
C THR A 216 -22.89 -2.76 18.07
N ILE A 217 -23.21 -1.82 17.17
CA ILE A 217 -22.21 -1.17 16.32
C ILE A 217 -21.20 -0.44 17.19
N GLY A 218 -21.65 0.27 18.24
CA GLY A 218 -20.79 0.94 19.21
C GLY A 218 -19.81 -0.02 19.92
N ILE A 219 -20.31 -1.17 20.40
CA ILE A 219 -19.47 -2.21 21.01
C ILE A 219 -18.44 -2.74 20.01
N GLY A 220 -18.85 -3.03 18.77
CA GLY A 220 -17.95 -3.47 17.72
C GLY A 220 -16.82 -2.46 17.46
N ILE A 221 -17.16 -1.17 17.31
CA ILE A 221 -16.17 -0.09 17.11
C ILE A 221 -15.23 -0.01 18.32
N PHE A 222 -15.77 -0.04 19.54
CA PHE A 222 -14.97 0.04 20.76
C PHE A 222 -13.94 -1.09 20.85
N MET A 223 -14.36 -2.33 20.58
CA MET A 223 -13.47 -3.48 20.60
C MET A 223 -12.40 -3.41 19.51
N CYS A 224 -12.74 -2.95 18.30
CA CYS A 224 -11.75 -2.69 17.25
C CYS A 224 -10.70 -1.67 17.71
N LEU A 225 -11.13 -0.53 18.24
CA LEU A 225 -10.23 0.52 18.68
C LEU A 225 -9.32 0.06 19.82
N CYS A 226 -9.88 -0.67 20.81
CA CYS A 226 -9.10 -1.24 21.91
C CYS A 226 -7.98 -2.15 21.38
N VAL A 227 -8.32 -3.09 20.50
CA VAL A 227 -7.33 -4.01 19.92
C VAL A 227 -6.29 -3.27 19.07
N CYS A 228 -6.71 -2.32 18.24
CA CYS A 228 -5.81 -1.57 17.36
C CYS A 228 -4.80 -0.70 18.10
N VAL A 229 -5.25 -0.03 19.17
CA VAL A 229 -4.44 0.91 19.94
C VAL A 229 -3.55 0.18 20.95
N LEU A 230 -4.07 -0.85 21.63
CA LEU A 230 -3.35 -1.51 22.73
C LEU A 230 -2.37 -2.59 22.26
N ILE A 231 -2.59 -3.19 21.09
CA ILE A 231 -1.77 -4.31 20.61
C ILE A 231 -0.94 -3.85 19.43
N CYS A 232 0.36 -3.63 19.63
CA CYS A 232 1.36 -3.26 18.62
C CYS A 232 0.85 -2.22 17.60
N PRO A 233 0.48 -1.00 18.03
CA PRO A 233 -0.22 -0.04 17.17
C PRO A 233 0.58 0.28 15.91
N VAL A 234 -0.13 0.39 14.78
CA VAL A 234 0.46 0.81 13.51
C VAL A 234 -0.15 2.16 13.14
N TRP A 235 0.71 3.16 13.01
CA TRP A 235 0.30 4.55 12.82
C TRP A 235 0.48 4.98 11.36
N ALA A 236 -0.59 5.50 10.75
CA ALA A 236 -0.60 6.05 9.40
C ALA A 236 0.40 7.22 9.26
N GLY A 237 0.53 8.05 10.30
CA GLY A 237 1.50 9.15 10.31
C GLY A 237 2.95 8.66 10.20
N GLN A 238 3.29 7.57 10.89
CA GLN A 238 4.62 6.95 10.83
C GLN A 238 4.88 6.29 9.47
N GLU A 239 3.88 5.60 8.92
CA GLU A 239 3.99 4.98 7.59
C GLU A 239 4.16 6.03 6.49
N LEU A 240 3.43 7.16 6.56
CA LEU A 240 3.61 8.30 5.65
C LEU A 240 5.02 8.87 5.77
N HIS A 241 5.47 9.12 6.99
CA HIS A 241 6.78 9.68 7.27
C HIS A 241 7.92 8.81 6.72
N GLY A 242 7.89 7.50 7.03
CA GLY A 242 8.87 6.55 6.50
C GLY A 242 8.75 6.32 4.99
N LEU A 243 7.55 6.47 4.41
CA LEU A 243 7.39 6.46 2.94
C LEU A 243 8.07 7.68 2.30
N THR A 244 7.91 8.87 2.87
CA THR A 244 8.53 10.09 2.35
C THR A 244 10.05 10.01 2.33
N ALA A 245 10.68 9.56 3.42
CA ALA A 245 12.13 9.36 3.47
C ALA A 245 12.61 8.31 2.45
N ARG A 246 12.00 7.12 2.44
CA ARG A 246 12.36 6.04 1.49
C ARG A 246 12.18 6.45 0.02
N ASN A 247 11.21 7.31 -0.27
CA ASN A 247 11.01 7.83 -1.62
C ASN A 247 12.12 8.80 -2.03
N MET A 248 12.63 9.63 -1.11
CA MET A 248 13.81 10.46 -1.36
C MET A 248 15.05 9.60 -1.62
N ASP A 249 15.31 8.57 -0.80
CA ASP A 249 16.46 7.67 -1.02
C ASP A 249 16.37 6.95 -2.37
N LYS A 250 15.18 6.47 -2.75
CA LYS A 250 14.97 5.83 -4.05
C LYS A 250 15.14 6.80 -5.22
N LEU A 251 14.79 8.06 -5.02
CA LEU A 251 15.00 9.10 -6.02
C LEU A 251 16.49 9.43 -6.14
N ALA A 252 17.20 9.53 -5.01
CA ALA A 252 18.65 9.74 -4.95
C ALA A 252 19.39 8.67 -5.76
N GLY A 253 19.15 7.39 -5.43
CA GLY A 253 19.77 6.28 -6.14
C GLY A 253 19.37 6.20 -7.62
N ALA A 254 18.17 6.67 -7.99
CA ALA A 254 17.76 6.71 -9.40
C ALA A 254 18.50 7.80 -10.19
N VAL A 255 18.77 8.97 -9.59
CA VAL A 255 19.54 10.05 -10.23
C VAL A 255 20.97 9.60 -10.51
N GLU A 256 21.67 9.08 -9.50
CA GLU A 256 23.04 8.54 -9.64
C GLU A 256 23.08 7.43 -10.68
N ALA A 257 22.24 6.40 -10.52
CA ALA A 257 22.26 5.24 -11.40
C ALA A 257 21.91 5.58 -12.86
N CYS A 258 21.01 6.54 -13.11
CA CYS A 258 20.71 6.97 -14.48
C CYS A 258 21.92 7.62 -15.16
N VAL A 259 22.69 8.43 -14.44
CA VAL A 259 23.87 9.09 -14.99
C VAL A 259 25.01 8.09 -15.15
N GLU A 260 25.24 7.22 -14.17
CA GLU A 260 26.22 6.13 -14.27
C GLU A 260 25.92 5.20 -15.46
N ASP A 261 24.66 4.79 -15.64
CA ASP A 261 24.25 3.94 -16.76
C ASP A 261 24.44 4.64 -18.13
N TYR A 262 24.37 5.99 -18.20
CA TYR A 262 24.59 6.75 -19.43
C TYR A 262 26.07 6.79 -19.85
N PHE A 263 26.96 6.95 -18.85
CA PHE A 263 28.40 7.09 -19.04
C PHE A 263 29.19 5.77 -18.88
N ALA A 264 28.51 4.67 -18.58
CA ALA A 264 29.13 3.35 -18.51
C ALA A 264 29.70 2.92 -19.87
N ASP A 265 30.95 2.44 -19.86
CA ASP A 265 31.58 1.88 -21.04
C ASP A 265 30.77 0.69 -21.59
N GLN A 266 30.45 0.72 -22.88
CA GLN A 266 29.81 -0.42 -23.53
C GLN A 266 30.78 -1.59 -23.68
N ALA A 267 30.87 -2.45 -22.66
CA ALA A 267 31.52 -3.75 -22.81
C ALA A 267 30.75 -4.58 -23.86
N ASP A 268 31.44 -5.03 -24.91
CA ASP A 268 30.92 -5.91 -25.98
C ASP A 268 29.78 -5.36 -26.87
N GLY A 269 29.59 -4.05 -26.94
CA GLY A 269 28.65 -3.42 -27.89
C GLY A 269 27.17 -3.78 -27.66
N LYS A 270 26.83 -4.21 -26.45
CA LYS A 270 25.44 -4.43 -26.00
C LYS A 270 25.11 -3.46 -24.89
N GLN A 271 24.02 -2.71 -25.04
CA GLN A 271 23.44 -1.93 -23.95
C GLN A 271 23.04 -2.88 -22.80
N GLN A 272 23.68 -2.70 -21.66
CA GLN A 272 23.29 -3.32 -20.42
C GLN A 272 21.87 -2.83 -20.08
N PRO A 273 20.94 -3.70 -19.65
CA PRO A 273 19.65 -3.22 -19.16
C PRO A 273 19.89 -2.25 -17.99
N PRO A 274 19.10 -1.17 -17.89
CA PRO A 274 19.25 -0.18 -16.82
C PRO A 274 19.17 -0.85 -15.46
N SER A 275 19.98 -0.38 -14.52
CA SER A 275 20.05 -0.96 -13.19
C SER A 275 18.68 -0.86 -12.49
N ALA A 276 18.41 -1.80 -11.57
CA ALA A 276 17.18 -1.74 -10.77
C ALA A 276 17.09 -0.44 -9.93
N ALA A 277 18.24 0.17 -9.62
CA ALA A 277 18.33 1.47 -8.94
C ALA A 277 17.85 2.62 -9.83
N ALA A 278 18.20 2.61 -11.13
CA ALA A 278 17.76 3.61 -12.11
C ALA A 278 16.23 3.67 -12.25
N GLU A 279 15.50 2.58 -11.96
CA GLU A 279 14.03 2.57 -11.97
C GLU A 279 13.38 3.01 -10.64
N GLY A 280 14.18 3.42 -9.64
CA GLY A 280 13.72 3.84 -8.32
C GLY A 280 12.70 4.97 -8.34
N TYR A 281 12.82 5.90 -9.30
CA TYR A 281 11.89 7.04 -9.49
C TYR A 281 10.44 6.60 -9.72
N LYS A 282 10.21 5.40 -10.30
CA LYS A 282 8.85 4.86 -10.51
C LYS A 282 8.12 4.65 -9.18
N CYS A 283 8.83 4.38 -8.09
CA CYS A 283 8.21 4.26 -6.76
C CYS A 283 7.59 5.60 -6.33
N VAL A 284 8.28 6.71 -6.62
CA VAL A 284 7.84 8.07 -6.32
C VAL A 284 6.66 8.48 -7.19
N LEU A 285 6.68 8.13 -8.48
CA LEU A 285 5.56 8.44 -9.38
C LEU A 285 4.27 7.70 -8.97
N ASN A 286 4.39 6.47 -8.48
CA ASN A 286 3.25 5.64 -8.08
C ASN A 286 2.79 5.85 -6.63
N SER A 287 3.46 6.68 -5.81
CA SER A 287 3.15 6.82 -4.39
C SER A 287 2.01 7.80 -4.07
N LYS A 288 1.48 8.55 -5.05
CA LYS A 288 0.43 9.57 -4.82
C LYS A 288 -0.74 9.06 -3.99
N ALA A 289 -1.32 7.93 -4.40
CA ALA A 289 -2.53 7.41 -3.77
C ALA A 289 -2.27 6.93 -2.33
N SER A 290 -1.10 6.33 -2.08
CA SER A 290 -0.69 5.94 -0.74
C SER A 290 -0.39 7.16 0.13
N GLU A 291 0.28 8.18 -0.39
CA GLU A 291 0.56 9.43 0.35
C GLU A 291 -0.73 10.14 0.76
N ASP A 292 -1.65 10.33 -0.20
CA ASP A 292 -2.92 11.01 0.03
C ASP A 292 -3.80 10.26 1.04
N SER A 293 -3.85 8.92 0.94
CA SER A 293 -4.61 8.10 1.87
C SER A 293 -4.00 8.11 3.27
N GLN A 294 -2.70 7.90 3.42
CA GLN A 294 -2.04 7.91 4.74
C GLN A 294 -2.12 9.29 5.40
N ALA A 295 -1.95 10.39 4.66
CA ALA A 295 -2.11 11.75 5.18
C ALA A 295 -3.55 12.03 5.66
N ASN A 296 -4.56 11.48 4.98
CA ASN A 296 -5.95 11.61 5.43
C ASN A 296 -6.22 10.78 6.69
N LEU A 297 -5.67 9.57 6.79
CA LEU A 297 -5.84 8.68 7.95
C LEU A 297 -5.09 9.19 9.18
N ALA A 298 -3.88 9.72 9.01
CA ALA A 298 -3.03 10.21 10.09
C ALA A 298 -3.69 11.35 10.90
N ARG A 299 -4.59 12.12 10.28
CA ARG A 299 -5.36 13.18 10.96
C ARG A 299 -6.36 12.67 12.00
N TRP A 300 -6.74 11.40 11.93
CA TRP A 300 -7.64 10.76 12.89
C TRP A 300 -6.90 10.14 14.06
N GLU A 301 -5.57 10.18 14.06
CA GLU A 301 -4.76 9.57 15.10
C GLU A 301 -4.65 10.51 16.30
N PRO A 302 -4.70 9.98 17.54
CA PRO A 302 -4.20 10.72 18.70
C PRO A 302 -2.72 11.04 18.52
N GLY A 303 -2.20 12.01 19.29
CA GLY A 303 -0.75 12.25 19.34
C GLY A 303 -0.01 10.98 19.78
N HIS A 304 1.08 10.65 19.09
CA HIS A 304 1.87 9.44 19.33
C HIS A 304 3.35 9.67 19.04
N GLY A 305 4.23 9.07 19.85
CA GLY A 305 5.69 9.17 19.66
C GLY A 305 6.16 10.62 19.51
N ARG A 306 6.83 10.92 18.38
CA ARG A 306 7.28 12.27 18.01
C ARG A 306 6.24 13.09 17.23
N PHE A 307 5.09 12.51 16.93
CA PHE A 307 4.00 13.18 16.23
C PHE A 307 3.02 13.79 17.23
N GLY A 308 3.17 15.09 17.45
CA GLY A 308 2.27 15.86 18.32
C GLY A 308 0.84 15.99 17.79
N PHE A 309 -0.06 16.48 18.64
CA PHE A 309 -1.42 16.82 18.24
C PHE A 309 -1.40 17.90 17.15
N ARG A 310 -2.22 17.74 16.10
CA ARG A 310 -2.25 18.61 14.90
C ARG A 310 -0.94 18.69 14.10
N HIS A 311 -0.19 17.59 14.05
CA HIS A 311 0.98 17.48 13.17
C HIS A 311 0.65 17.84 11.69
N PRO A 312 1.55 18.52 10.96
CA PRO A 312 1.26 19.08 9.63
C PRO A 312 1.33 18.04 8.49
N TYR A 313 0.52 16.98 8.55
CA TYR A 313 0.50 15.89 7.55
C TYR A 313 0.24 16.34 6.10
N GLU A 314 -0.33 17.53 5.88
CA GLU A 314 -0.49 18.11 4.54
C GLU A 314 0.84 18.47 3.87
N GLN A 315 1.86 18.83 4.65
CA GLN A 315 3.17 19.21 4.09
C GLN A 315 3.89 18.00 3.49
N TYR A 316 3.71 16.80 4.04
CA TYR A 316 4.23 15.56 3.43
C TYR A 316 3.72 15.35 2.00
N LYS A 317 2.47 15.76 1.70
CA LYS A 317 1.95 15.70 0.33
C LYS A 317 2.61 16.71 -0.59
N LYS A 318 3.02 17.86 -0.07
CA LYS A 318 3.79 18.85 -0.84
C LYS A 318 5.21 18.37 -1.12
N VAL A 319 5.88 17.78 -0.12
CA VAL A 319 7.16 17.09 -0.31
C VAL A 319 7.01 15.99 -1.37
N GLY A 320 5.97 15.15 -1.25
CA GLY A 320 5.65 14.14 -2.26
C GLY A 320 5.37 14.70 -3.65
N ALA A 321 4.76 15.88 -3.76
CA ALA A 321 4.57 16.57 -5.05
C ALA A 321 5.90 17.06 -5.62
N ALA A 322 6.75 17.70 -4.81
CA ALA A 322 8.09 18.17 -5.22
C ALA A 322 8.96 16.99 -5.69
N MET A 323 8.98 15.89 -4.93
CA MET A 323 9.71 14.67 -5.32
C MET A 323 9.23 14.11 -6.66
N ARG A 324 7.92 14.14 -6.94
CA ARG A 324 7.39 13.71 -8.23
C ARG A 324 7.77 14.64 -9.37
N HIS A 325 7.78 15.96 -9.14
CA HIS A 325 8.30 16.92 -10.11
C HIS A 325 9.75 16.60 -10.49
N CYS A 326 10.60 16.29 -9.50
CA CYS A 326 11.95 15.81 -9.75
C CYS A 326 11.96 14.46 -10.48
N ALA A 327 11.12 13.50 -10.07
CA ALA A 327 11.05 12.18 -10.68
C ALA A 327 10.63 12.21 -12.17
N TYR A 328 9.81 13.18 -12.59
CA TYR A 328 9.51 13.36 -14.02
C TYR A 328 10.74 13.77 -14.84
N CYS A 329 11.62 14.61 -14.28
CA CYS A 329 12.88 14.97 -14.93
C CYS A 329 13.84 13.76 -14.98
N VAL A 330 13.88 12.95 -13.93
CA VAL A 330 14.66 11.70 -13.90
C VAL A 330 14.10 10.67 -14.88
N GLU A 331 12.78 10.60 -15.07
CA GLU A 331 12.16 9.74 -16.08
C GLU A 331 12.57 10.18 -17.50
N ALA A 332 12.59 11.48 -17.78
CA ALA A 332 13.08 12.00 -19.05
C ALA A 332 14.57 11.67 -19.26
N LEU A 333 15.39 11.83 -18.22
CA LEU A 333 16.80 11.46 -18.23
C LEU A 333 16.98 9.95 -18.52
N SER A 334 16.23 9.09 -17.83
CA SER A 334 16.22 7.64 -18.06
C SER A 334 15.80 7.30 -19.50
N GLY A 335 14.88 8.07 -20.09
CA GLY A 335 14.52 7.98 -21.50
C GLY A 335 15.71 8.21 -22.45
N CYS A 336 16.57 9.19 -22.14
CA CYS A 336 17.80 9.44 -22.89
C CYS A 336 18.82 8.31 -22.76
N VAL A 337 18.95 7.69 -21.58
CA VAL A 337 19.81 6.51 -21.37
C VAL A 337 19.39 5.34 -22.26
N ARG A 338 18.07 5.13 -22.38
CA ARG A 338 17.47 4.01 -23.13
C ARG A 338 17.38 4.27 -24.63
N SER A 339 17.74 5.46 -25.10
CA SER A 339 17.71 5.83 -26.51
C SER A 339 18.74 5.01 -27.30
N GLU A 340 18.36 4.59 -28.51
CA GLU A 340 19.30 4.00 -29.49
C GLU A 340 20.26 5.06 -30.05
N ILE A 341 19.83 6.33 -30.05
CA ILE A 341 20.63 7.47 -30.47
C ILE A 341 21.32 8.00 -29.21
N GLN A 342 22.55 7.55 -28.95
CA GLN A 342 23.42 8.08 -27.90
C GLN A 342 24.56 8.91 -28.51
N ALA A 343 25.10 9.83 -27.71
CA ALA A 343 26.31 10.56 -28.11
C ALA A 343 27.49 9.59 -28.23
N PRO A 344 28.43 9.79 -29.17
CA PRO A 344 29.63 8.97 -29.26
C PRO A 344 30.46 9.02 -27.97
N GLU A 345 31.12 7.91 -27.62
CA GLU A 345 31.88 7.79 -26.37
C GLU A 345 32.98 8.84 -26.19
N HIS A 346 33.63 9.27 -27.27
CA HIS A 346 34.63 10.33 -27.20
C HIS A 346 34.02 11.69 -26.81
N VAL A 347 32.79 11.98 -27.27
CA VAL A 347 32.06 13.20 -26.92
C VAL A 347 31.57 13.14 -25.46
N LYS A 348 31.07 11.98 -25.02
CA LYS A 348 30.60 11.77 -23.64
C LYS A 348 31.67 12.09 -22.59
N ARG A 349 32.94 11.75 -22.85
CA ARG A 349 34.06 11.97 -21.91
C ARG A 349 34.25 13.43 -21.49
N HIS A 350 33.87 14.39 -22.32
CA HIS A 350 34.05 15.81 -21.99
C HIS A 350 33.19 16.28 -20.82
N LEU A 351 32.02 15.67 -20.61
CA LEU A 351 31.08 16.06 -19.54
C LEU A 351 30.79 14.93 -18.55
N ALA A 352 31.41 13.75 -18.72
CA ALA A 352 31.20 12.60 -17.85
C ALA A 352 31.49 12.95 -16.39
N ASP A 353 32.66 13.51 -16.08
CA ASP A 353 33.08 13.83 -14.72
C ASP A 353 32.18 14.90 -14.06
N GLY A 354 31.83 15.95 -14.81
CA GLY A 354 30.92 16.99 -14.32
C GLY A 354 29.51 16.47 -14.08
N CYS A 355 28.98 15.64 -14.98
CA CYS A 355 27.66 15.04 -14.83
C CYS A 355 27.60 14.03 -13.68
N THR A 356 28.58 13.13 -13.56
CA THR A 356 28.63 12.16 -12.45
C THR A 356 28.77 12.88 -11.11
N THR A 357 29.58 13.94 -11.06
CA THR A 357 29.72 14.79 -9.87
C THR A 357 28.40 15.44 -9.49
N VAL A 358 27.71 16.10 -10.42
CA VAL A 358 26.40 16.74 -10.12
C VAL A 358 25.36 15.70 -9.70
N ALA A 359 25.34 14.52 -10.33
CA ALA A 359 24.41 13.45 -9.97
C ALA A 359 24.64 12.95 -8.53
N ALA A 360 25.91 12.73 -8.15
CA ALA A 360 26.29 12.34 -6.80
C ALA A 360 25.94 13.41 -5.76
N ARG A 361 26.13 14.71 -6.10
CA ARG A 361 25.73 15.82 -5.21
C ARG A 361 24.20 15.90 -5.06
N CYS A 362 23.44 15.72 -6.13
CA CYS A 362 21.98 15.65 -6.08
C CYS A 362 21.50 14.52 -5.17
N ALA A 363 22.06 13.32 -5.35
CA ALA A 363 21.72 12.17 -4.53
C ALA A 363 22.11 12.35 -3.07
N ARG A 364 23.28 12.95 -2.80
CA ARG A 364 23.69 13.34 -1.45
C ARG A 364 22.68 14.29 -0.80
N VAL A 365 22.25 15.35 -1.50
CA VAL A 365 21.24 16.30 -0.98
C VAL A 365 19.92 15.58 -0.66
N LEU A 366 19.44 14.72 -1.57
CA LEU A 366 18.23 13.93 -1.33
C LEU A 366 18.39 12.95 -0.16
N GLY A 367 19.55 12.32 0.02
CA GLY A 367 19.85 11.43 1.13
C GLY A 367 19.96 12.15 2.48
N GLU A 368 20.55 13.34 2.50
CA GLU A 368 20.57 14.22 3.68
C GLU A 368 19.17 14.71 4.03
N ALA A 369 18.35 15.08 3.03
CA ALA A 369 16.94 15.43 3.23
C ALA A 369 16.11 14.24 3.74
N ALA A 370 16.35 13.03 3.22
CA ALA A 370 15.73 11.81 3.70
C ALA A 370 16.11 11.51 5.17
N SER A 371 17.38 11.74 5.52
CA SER A 371 17.92 11.57 6.87
C SER A 371 17.33 12.60 7.84
N SER A 372 17.26 13.87 7.43
CA SER A 372 16.60 14.98 8.16
C SER A 372 15.15 14.64 8.47
N VAL A 373 14.39 14.21 7.46
CA VAL A 373 13.01 13.76 7.66
C VAL A 373 12.98 12.56 8.61
N SER A 374 13.71 11.48 8.33
CA SER A 374 13.70 10.25 9.15
C SER A 374 14.03 10.48 10.62
N ALA A 375 14.98 11.37 10.90
CA ALA A 375 15.40 11.72 12.24
C ALA A 375 14.47 12.77 12.88
N MET A 376 13.66 13.47 12.09
CA MET A 376 12.92 14.69 12.47
C MET A 376 13.84 15.77 13.01
N THR A 377 14.97 15.98 12.35
CA THR A 377 16.00 16.92 12.76
C THR A 377 16.42 17.82 11.62
N THR A 378 16.68 19.09 11.90
CA THR A 378 17.39 19.97 10.95
C THR A 378 18.90 19.81 11.16
N SER A 379 19.67 19.76 10.08
CA SER A 379 21.12 19.63 10.12
C SER A 379 21.80 20.64 9.19
N TRP A 380 22.91 21.22 9.66
CA TRP A 380 23.78 22.03 8.82
C TRP A 380 24.38 21.24 7.64
N SER A 381 24.42 19.90 7.74
CA SER A 381 24.87 19.02 6.66
C SER A 381 24.05 19.18 5.38
N LEU A 382 22.73 19.41 5.50
CA LEU A 382 21.85 19.58 4.36
C LEU A 382 22.13 20.91 3.63
N ASP A 383 22.22 22.02 4.38
CA ASP A 383 22.55 23.34 3.83
C ASP A 383 23.90 23.32 3.10
N PHE A 384 24.90 22.68 3.70
CA PHE A 384 26.21 22.52 3.09
C PHE A 384 26.14 21.67 1.80
N ALA A 385 25.39 20.56 1.82
CA ALA A 385 25.22 19.72 0.64
C ALA A 385 24.54 20.47 -0.52
N VAL A 386 23.57 21.34 -0.23
CA VAL A 386 22.89 22.17 -1.23
C VAL A 386 23.87 23.19 -1.84
N ALA A 387 24.66 23.88 -1.02
CA ALA A 387 25.66 24.83 -1.50
C ALA A 387 26.75 24.17 -2.38
N ASP A 388 27.17 22.96 -1.99
CA ASP A 388 28.14 22.12 -2.71
C ASP A 388 27.57 21.64 -4.05
N MET A 389 26.31 21.18 -4.08
CA MET A 389 25.57 20.86 -5.31
C MET A 389 25.49 22.05 -6.27
N ASN A 390 25.13 23.23 -5.77
CA ASN A 390 25.02 24.44 -6.58
C ASN A 390 26.33 24.87 -7.20
N THR A 391 27.44 24.68 -6.48
CA THR A 391 28.79 24.93 -6.99
C THR A 391 29.10 23.99 -8.16
N ALA A 392 28.86 22.68 -8.00
CA ALA A 392 29.07 21.70 -9.06
C ALA A 392 28.17 21.94 -10.29
N VAL A 393 26.93 22.39 -10.09
CA VAL A 393 26.02 22.76 -11.20
C VAL A 393 26.56 23.96 -11.97
N GLN A 394 27.15 24.96 -11.29
CA GLN A 394 27.75 26.11 -11.95
C GLN A 394 28.96 25.72 -12.80
N GLU A 395 29.83 24.84 -12.28
CA GLU A 395 30.97 24.29 -13.02
C GLU A 395 30.50 23.51 -14.27
N LEU A 396 29.50 22.64 -14.11
CA LEU A 396 28.92 21.89 -15.23
C LEU A 396 28.28 22.82 -16.28
N GLN A 397 27.64 23.91 -15.85
CA GLN A 397 27.08 24.91 -16.76
C GLN A 397 28.16 25.65 -17.54
N SER A 398 29.31 25.96 -16.93
CA SER A 398 30.45 26.53 -17.66
C SER A 398 30.99 25.55 -18.69
N ASP A 399 31.21 24.29 -18.32
CA ASP A 399 31.72 23.27 -19.24
C ASP A 399 30.78 23.05 -20.42
N LEU A 400 29.47 23.00 -20.16
CA LEU A 400 28.43 22.87 -21.18
C LEU A 400 28.44 24.04 -22.18
N ARG A 401 28.75 25.27 -21.71
CA ARG A 401 28.83 26.46 -22.56
C ARG A 401 30.11 26.50 -23.41
N GLU A 402 31.22 25.96 -22.91
CA GLU A 402 32.49 25.90 -23.64
C GLU A 402 32.57 24.72 -24.63
N LEU A 403 31.78 23.67 -24.40
CA LEU A 403 31.82 22.44 -25.18
C LEU A 403 31.58 22.64 -26.70
N PRO A 404 30.59 23.42 -27.18
CA PRO A 404 30.36 23.60 -28.61
C PRO A 404 31.56 24.19 -29.35
N SER A 405 32.27 25.15 -28.74
CA SER A 405 33.50 25.72 -29.31
C SER A 405 34.62 24.68 -29.41
N LYS A 406 34.83 23.88 -28.36
CA LYS A 406 35.86 22.81 -28.33
C LYS A 406 35.59 21.75 -29.40
N LEU A 407 34.33 21.31 -29.53
CA LEU A 407 33.93 20.32 -30.54
C LEU A 407 33.99 20.88 -31.97
N ALA A 408 33.67 22.16 -32.18
CA ALA A 408 33.74 22.79 -33.49
C ALA A 408 35.17 22.95 -34.01
N GLU A 409 36.15 23.12 -33.12
CA GLU A 409 37.58 23.14 -33.46
C GLU A 409 38.07 21.75 -33.92
N GLU A 410 37.54 20.67 -33.34
CA GLU A 410 37.87 19.30 -33.75
C GLU A 410 37.17 18.91 -35.07
N SER A 411 35.85 19.08 -35.13
CA SER A 411 35.05 18.88 -36.34
C SER A 411 33.63 19.41 -36.15
N PRO A 412 33.10 20.21 -37.09
CA PRO A 412 31.73 20.74 -37.00
C PRO A 412 30.63 19.67 -36.96
N ALA A 413 30.90 18.44 -37.41
CA ALA A 413 29.95 17.33 -37.33
C ALA A 413 29.73 16.84 -35.88
N LEU A 414 30.76 16.93 -35.03
CA LEU A 414 30.70 16.46 -33.63
C LEU A 414 29.72 17.26 -32.77
N VAL A 415 29.48 18.53 -33.13
CA VAL A 415 28.48 19.38 -32.46
C VAL A 415 27.07 18.81 -32.63
N ILE A 416 26.78 18.21 -33.79
CA ILE A 416 25.48 17.57 -34.07
C ILE A 416 25.38 16.25 -33.30
N ASP A 417 26.47 15.47 -33.26
CA ASP A 417 26.53 14.21 -32.53
C ASP A 417 26.44 14.40 -31.00
N ALA A 418 26.73 15.61 -30.50
CA ALA A 418 26.64 15.98 -29.09
C ALA A 418 25.23 16.37 -28.61
N VAL A 419 24.21 16.45 -29.48
CA VAL A 419 22.84 16.91 -29.11
C VAL A 419 22.24 16.13 -27.93
N GLN A 420 22.45 14.82 -27.89
CA GLN A 420 21.96 13.98 -26.78
C GLN A 420 22.73 14.23 -25.48
N LEU A 421 24.03 14.51 -25.56
CA LEU A 421 24.84 14.88 -24.39
C LEU A 421 24.40 16.24 -23.83
N PHE A 422 24.13 17.23 -24.70
CA PHE A 422 23.55 18.52 -24.28
C PHE A 422 22.19 18.34 -23.59
N THR A 423 21.35 17.45 -24.13
CA THR A 423 20.03 17.15 -23.56
C THR A 423 20.14 16.50 -22.18
N VAL A 424 20.98 15.47 -22.04
CA VAL A 424 21.24 14.79 -20.76
C VAL A 424 21.78 15.76 -19.71
N THR A 425 22.76 16.58 -20.08
CA THR A 425 23.36 17.56 -19.17
C THR A 425 22.35 18.62 -18.73
N SER A 426 21.54 19.13 -19.66
CA SER A 426 20.47 20.09 -19.37
C SER A 426 19.39 19.50 -18.46
N LEU A 427 18.98 18.24 -18.70
CA LEU A 427 18.06 17.53 -17.82
C LEU A 427 18.62 17.31 -16.42
N LEU A 428 19.93 17.05 -16.28
CA LEU A 428 20.58 16.91 -14.98
C LEU A 428 20.64 18.24 -14.20
N ILE A 429 20.92 19.35 -14.88
CA ILE A 429 20.85 20.70 -14.29
C ILE A 429 19.41 20.99 -13.81
N GLU A 430 18.42 20.64 -14.63
CA GLU A 430 17.00 20.76 -14.27
C GLU A 430 16.66 19.88 -13.06
N VAL A 431 17.13 18.62 -13.01
CA VAL A 431 16.98 17.73 -11.85
C VAL A 431 17.53 18.39 -10.59
N SER A 432 18.72 19.00 -10.67
CA SER A 432 19.34 19.70 -9.54
C SER A 432 18.44 20.82 -8.99
N THR A 433 17.85 21.61 -9.89
CA THR A 433 16.88 22.67 -9.53
C THR A 433 15.61 22.08 -8.89
N ARG A 434 15.16 20.90 -9.34
CA ARG A 434 14.02 20.22 -8.71
C ARG A 434 14.35 19.62 -7.35
N VAL A 435 15.59 19.19 -7.13
CA VAL A 435 16.08 18.74 -5.81
C VAL A 435 16.04 19.88 -4.80
N GLU A 436 16.44 21.10 -5.17
CA GLU A 436 16.27 22.28 -4.29
C GLU A 436 14.80 22.49 -3.89
N GLY A 437 13.87 22.38 -4.84
CA GLY A 437 12.44 22.46 -4.55
C GLY A 437 11.92 21.35 -3.61
N VAL A 438 12.60 20.19 -3.56
CA VAL A 438 12.33 19.15 -2.55
C VAL A 438 12.82 19.60 -1.18
N VAL A 439 14.03 20.17 -1.10
CA VAL A 439 14.61 20.71 0.14
C VAL A 439 13.73 21.83 0.71
N ASP A 440 13.31 22.80 -0.09
CA ASP A 440 12.40 23.88 0.33
C ASP A 440 11.10 23.35 0.96
N ALA A 441 10.55 22.29 0.37
CA ALA A 441 9.35 21.63 0.88
C ALA A 441 9.62 20.88 2.20
N VAL A 442 10.82 20.29 2.34
CA VAL A 442 11.28 19.64 3.59
C VAL A 442 11.52 20.69 4.68
N ASP A 443 12.11 21.84 4.38
CA ASP A 443 12.31 22.93 5.37
C ASP A 443 10.99 23.52 5.82
N THR A 444 10.03 23.66 4.91
CA THR A 444 8.66 24.05 5.24
C THR A 444 7.99 23.01 6.15
N LEU A 445 8.22 21.71 5.91
CA LEU A 445 7.74 20.64 6.78
C LEU A 445 8.42 20.71 8.15
N ALA A 446 9.75 20.83 8.18
CA ALA A 446 10.57 20.83 9.39
C ALA A 446 10.20 21.99 10.33
N SER A 447 10.09 23.20 9.77
CA SER A 447 9.68 24.40 10.51
C SER A 447 8.28 24.28 11.12
N LEU A 448 7.30 23.75 10.36
CA LEU A 448 5.93 23.58 10.85
C LEU A 448 5.76 22.39 11.79
N ALA A 449 6.58 21.35 11.63
CA ALA A 449 6.55 20.15 12.46
C ALA A 449 7.39 20.30 13.74
N GLY A 450 8.22 21.35 13.84
CA GLY A 450 9.09 21.60 14.97
C GLY A 450 10.25 20.62 15.06
N PHE A 451 10.94 20.35 13.93
CA PHE A 451 12.13 19.51 13.93
C PHE A 451 13.20 20.10 14.86
N THR A 452 13.92 19.24 15.58
CA THR A 452 14.97 19.66 16.51
C THR A 452 16.29 19.86 15.77
N SER A 453 17.09 20.84 16.17
CA SER A 453 18.45 20.96 15.64
C SER A 453 19.29 19.78 16.10
N ALA A 454 19.92 19.06 15.16
CA ALA A 454 20.82 17.95 15.48
C ALA A 454 22.04 18.40 16.31
N ASP A 455 22.41 19.68 16.20
CA ASP A 455 23.58 20.27 16.85
C ASP A 455 23.36 20.59 18.35
N ASP A 456 22.10 20.62 18.81
CA ASP A 456 21.75 20.90 20.23
C ASP A 456 21.71 19.63 21.10
N THR A 457 21.84 18.45 20.50
CA THR A 457 21.83 17.17 21.24
C THR A 457 23.17 16.90 21.91
N LYS A 458 23.39 17.46 23.11
CA LYS A 458 24.40 16.93 24.05
C LYS A 458 24.05 15.47 24.38
N PRO A 459 25.03 14.55 24.44
CA PRO A 459 24.77 13.21 24.94
C PRO A 459 24.36 13.31 26.41
N GLU A 460 23.16 12.84 26.75
CA GLU A 460 22.76 12.67 28.16
C GLU A 460 23.76 11.74 28.83
N ALA A 461 24.55 12.31 29.75
CA ALA A 461 25.36 11.53 30.66
C ALA A 461 24.43 10.72 31.56
N SER A 462 24.58 9.40 31.57
CA SER A 462 23.91 8.54 32.53
C SER A 462 24.34 8.94 33.94
N GLU A 463 23.44 9.57 34.70
CA GLU A 463 23.61 9.73 36.14
C GLU A 463 23.59 8.33 36.77
N THR A 464 24.78 7.82 37.05
CA THR A 464 24.95 6.67 37.94
C THR A 464 25.12 7.25 39.33
N GLU A 465 24.06 7.24 40.13
CA GLU A 465 24.12 7.58 41.56
C GLU A 465 25.19 6.72 42.24
N THR A 466 26.36 7.31 42.51
CA THR A 466 27.33 6.72 43.43
C THR A 466 27.15 7.40 44.77
N LYS A 467 26.34 6.77 45.64
CA LYS A 467 26.10 7.21 47.01
C LYS A 467 27.39 7.03 47.83
N VAL A 468 28.16 8.11 47.98
CA VAL A 468 29.30 8.17 48.90
C VAL A 468 28.74 8.24 50.32
N ILE A 469 28.88 7.15 51.07
CA ILE A 469 28.68 7.12 52.52
C ILE A 469 29.91 7.81 53.13
N ASN A 470 29.75 9.05 53.58
CA ASN A 470 30.75 9.70 54.41
C ASN A 470 30.38 9.47 55.89
N THR A 471 31.20 8.69 56.58
CA THR A 471 31.18 8.51 58.03
C THR A 471 31.96 9.69 58.63
N GLY A 472 31.23 10.69 59.12
CA GLY A 472 31.78 11.79 59.90
C GLY A 472 31.46 11.58 61.37
N SER A 473 32.42 11.03 62.10
CA SER A 473 32.62 11.27 63.52
C SER A 473 32.72 12.78 63.76
N ASP A 474 31.97 13.32 64.71
CA ASP A 474 32.43 14.49 65.45
C ASP A 474 32.05 14.35 66.92
N GLU A 475 33.13 14.27 67.68
CA GLU A 475 33.28 14.33 69.11
C GLU A 475 33.25 15.81 69.54
N GLU A 476 32.84 16.04 70.79
CA GLU A 476 33.14 17.21 71.63
C GLU A 476 32.27 18.49 71.63
N ALA A 477 31.85 18.79 72.87
CA ALA A 477 31.86 20.09 73.56
C ALA A 477 30.67 21.06 73.42
N ARG A 478 29.61 20.82 74.21
CA ARG A 478 29.32 21.50 75.49
C ARG A 478 27.91 21.23 75.99
#